data_AF-A0A950LMS5-F1
#
_entry.id   AF-A0A950LMS5-F1
#
_cell.length_a   1.000
_cell.length_b   1.000
_cell.length_c   1.000
_cell.angle_alpha   90.00
_cell.angle_beta   90.00
_cell.angle_gamma   90.00
#
_symmetry.space_group_name_H-M   'P 1'
#
loop_
_entity.id
_entity.type
_entity.pdbx_description
1 polymer ?
#
loop_
_entity_poly.entity_id
_entity_poly.type
_entity_poly.pdbx_seq_one_letter_code
_entity_poly.pdbx_strand_id
1 'polypeptide(L)'
;MTARPGAVTLEWFGTSTFRIRSEGLDLFFDAYLDRLPGLPPVGLSLAEVDHADYVFVSHAHFEHICGAEIVARRSCCTVAATPESARVLR
;
A
#
# COMPACT_ATOMS: atom_id res chain seq x y z
N MET A 1 15.26 -4.57 11.83
CA MET A 1 15.06 -6.00 12.12
C MET A 1 14.99 -6.70 10.77
N THR A 2 16.04 -7.40 10.34
CA THR A 2 16.02 -8.13 9.06
C THR A 2 15.26 -9.44 9.24
N ALA A 3 14.27 -9.71 8.39
CA ALA A 3 13.49 -10.94 8.43
C ALA A 3 14.41 -12.16 8.20
N ARG A 4 14.13 -13.29 8.86
CA ARG A 4 14.87 -14.54 8.62
C ARG A 4 14.61 -15.02 7.17
N PRO A 5 15.55 -15.71 6.51
CA PRO A 5 15.24 -16.42 5.26
C PRO A 5 14.01 -17.31 5.46
N GLY A 6 12.99 -17.16 4.62
CA GLY A 6 11.68 -17.83 4.73
C GLY A 6 10.65 -17.13 5.62
N ALA A 7 10.98 -15.99 6.26
CA ALA A 7 10.04 -15.27 7.11
C ALA A 7 9.16 -14.32 6.29
N VAL A 8 7.85 -14.52 6.40
CA VAL A 8 6.82 -13.62 5.88
C VAL A 8 6.31 -12.76 7.03
N THR A 9 6.25 -11.45 6.83
CA THR A 9 5.53 -10.53 7.75
C THR A 9 4.30 -9.99 7.07
N LEU A 10 3.21 -9.89 7.82
CA LEU A 10 1.98 -9.21 7.41
C LEU A 10 1.67 -8.11 8.43
N GLU A 11 1.55 -6.89 7.95
CA GLU A 11 1.08 -5.73 8.71
C GLU A 11 -0.30 -5.33 8.21
N TRP A 12 -1.22 -5.05 9.13
CA TRP A 12 -2.55 -4.53 8.83
C TRP A 12 -2.67 -3.11 9.35
N PHE A 13 -2.90 -2.16 8.44
CA PHE A 13 -3.04 -0.73 8.74
C PHE A 13 -4.52 -0.31 8.83
N GLY A 14 -5.45 -1.27 8.96
CA GLY A 14 -6.88 -1.02 9.05
C GLY A 14 -7.59 -0.93 7.70
N THR A 15 -8.92 -1.04 7.71
CA THR A 15 -9.76 -1.16 6.49
C THR A 15 -9.19 -2.24 5.58
N SER A 16 -8.67 -1.87 4.41
CA SER A 16 -8.21 -2.77 3.36
C SER A 16 -6.70 -2.77 3.18
N THR A 17 -5.96 -1.93 3.91
CA THR A 17 -4.52 -1.75 3.67
C THR A 17 -3.68 -2.77 4.43
N PHE A 18 -2.98 -3.60 3.66
CA PHE A 18 -2.01 -4.56 4.17
C PHE A 18 -0.64 -4.33 3.55
N ARG A 19 0.42 -4.63 4.30
CA ARG A 19 1.77 -4.77 3.77
C ARG A 19 2.29 -6.16 4.05
N ILE A 20 2.78 -6.82 3.01
CA ILE A 20 3.42 -8.13 3.10
C ILE A 20 4.88 -7.96 2.73
N ARG A 21 5.78 -8.44 3.58
CA ARG A 21 7.22 -8.52 3.25
C ARG A 21 7.69 -9.96 3.32
N SER A 22 8.39 -10.40 2.29
CA SER A 22 8.92 -11.76 2.17
C SER A 22 10.04 -11.81 1.15
N GLU A 23 11.15 -12.50 1.45
CA GLU A 23 12.25 -12.74 0.49
C GLU A 23 12.75 -11.47 -0.23
N GLY A 24 12.82 -10.34 0.49
CA GLY A 24 13.24 -9.05 -0.07
C GLY A 24 12.15 -8.30 -0.85
N LEU A 25 10.98 -8.89 -1.07
CA LEU A 25 9.81 -8.21 -1.63
C LEU A 25 9.04 -7.43 -0.56
N ASP A 26 8.50 -6.29 -0.97
CA ASP A 26 7.69 -5.40 -0.19
C ASP A 26 6.42 -5.02 -0.95
N LEU A 27 5.30 -5.61 -0.55
CA LEU A 27 4.04 -5.57 -1.29
C LEU A 27 2.99 -4.85 -0.46
N PHE A 28 2.36 -3.85 -1.05
CA PHE A 28 1.15 -3.24 -0.51
C PHE A 28 -0.09 -3.81 -1.20
N PHE A 29 -1.15 -4.03 -0.42
CA PHE A 29 -2.49 -4.33 -0.90
C PHE A 29 -3.37 -3.19 -0.45
N ASP A 30 -3.90 -2.43 -1.41
CA ASP A 30 -4.49 -1.11 -1.22
C ASP A 30 -3.55 -0.13 -0.50
N ALA A 31 -3.92 1.14 -0.35
CA ALA A 31 -2.98 2.17 0.14
C ALA A 31 -3.60 3.28 1.01
N TYR A 32 -4.72 2.99 1.69
CA TYR A 32 -5.40 3.94 2.55
C TYR A 32 -4.74 4.07 3.93
N LEU A 33 -3.55 4.68 3.93
CA LEU A 33 -2.74 4.95 5.12
C LEU A 33 -3.09 6.29 5.78
N ASP A 34 -3.16 7.37 4.98
CA ASP A 34 -3.55 8.69 5.46
C ASP A 34 -5.07 8.78 5.53
N ARG A 35 -5.61 8.64 6.75
CA ARG A 35 -7.06 8.61 7.00
C ARG A 35 -7.71 9.98 6.89
N LEU A 36 -9.02 9.98 6.64
CA LEU A 36 -9.86 11.18 6.73
C LEU A 36 -9.72 11.87 8.10
N PRO A 37 -9.82 13.21 8.15
CA PRO A 37 -9.74 13.97 9.40
C PRO A 37 -10.70 13.45 10.47
N GLY A 38 -10.22 13.31 11.70
CA GLY A 38 -11.01 12.84 12.84
C GLY A 38 -10.96 11.32 13.07
N LEU A 39 -10.38 10.55 12.15
CA LEU A 39 -10.09 9.13 12.37
C LEU A 39 -8.71 8.95 13.03
N PRO A 40 -8.52 7.94 13.90
CA PRO A 40 -7.20 7.61 14.44
C PRO A 40 -6.19 7.26 13.34
N PRO A 41 -4.90 7.61 13.49
CA PRO A 41 -3.85 7.21 12.56
C PRO A 41 -3.60 5.70 12.64
N VAL A 42 -3.01 5.15 11.57
CA VAL A 42 -2.78 3.70 11.42
C VAL A 42 -1.36 3.25 11.74
N GLY A 43 -0.50 4.18 12.16
CA GLY A 43 0.90 3.90 12.52
C GLY A 43 1.89 3.96 11.35
N LEU A 44 1.44 4.29 10.14
CA LEU A 44 2.27 4.58 8.97
C LEU A 44 1.54 5.61 8.09
N SER A 45 2.24 6.68 7.69
CA SER A 45 1.76 7.66 6.70
C SER A 45 2.29 7.35 5.31
N LEU A 46 1.59 7.79 4.26
CA LEU A 46 2.08 7.71 2.88
C LEU A 46 3.43 8.42 2.70
N ALA A 47 3.67 9.49 3.47
CA ALA A 47 4.92 10.25 3.45
C ALA A 47 6.13 9.47 4.01
N GLU A 48 5.90 8.37 4.70
CA GLU A 48 6.93 7.49 5.29
C GLU A 48 7.18 6.24 4.42
N VAL A 49 6.44 6.06 3.34
CA VAL A 49 6.63 4.96 2.40
C VAL A 49 7.67 5.35 1.35
N ASP A 50 8.92 4.93 1.57
CA ASP A 50 10.05 5.19 0.67
C ASP A 50 10.41 4.00 -0.22
N HIS A 51 9.87 2.81 0.08
CA HIS A 51 10.11 1.58 -0.67
C HIS A 51 8.85 0.72 -0.72
N ALA A 52 8.54 0.23 -1.92
CA ALA A 52 7.59 -0.83 -2.23
C ALA A 52 7.97 -1.38 -3.61
N ASP A 53 7.79 -2.68 -3.83
CA ASP A 53 7.97 -3.29 -5.15
C ASP A 53 6.67 -3.24 -5.95
N TYR A 54 5.54 -3.47 -5.26
CA TYR A 54 4.21 -3.46 -5.84
C TYR A 54 3.17 -2.84 -4.90
N VAL A 55 2.18 -2.19 -5.51
CA VAL A 55 0.88 -1.89 -4.89
C VAL A 55 -0.20 -2.59 -5.69
N PHE A 56 -0.96 -3.48 -5.05
CA PHE A 56 -2.12 -4.13 -5.65
C PHE A 56 -3.38 -3.38 -5.22
N VAL A 57 -4.11 -2.79 -6.17
CA VAL A 57 -5.38 -2.10 -5.90
C VAL A 57 -6.54 -3.05 -6.19
N SER A 58 -7.34 -3.35 -5.17
CA SER A 58 -8.43 -4.32 -5.28
C SER A 58 -9.59 -3.84 -6.15
N HIS A 59 -10.13 -2.65 -5.89
CA HIS A 59 -11.19 -2.02 -6.69
C HIS A 59 -11.25 -0.49 -6.49
N ALA A 60 -12.05 0.20 -7.31
CA ALA A 60 -12.06 1.66 -7.45
C ALA A 60 -12.91 2.40 -6.39
N HIS A 61 -12.88 1.94 -5.14
CA HIS A 61 -13.41 2.68 -3.99
C HIS A 61 -12.30 3.50 -3.32
N PHE A 62 -12.62 4.68 -2.79
CA PHE A 62 -11.62 5.64 -2.32
C PHE A 62 -10.71 5.06 -1.24
N GLU A 63 -11.27 4.28 -0.31
CA GLU A 63 -10.58 3.65 0.81
C GLU A 63 -9.69 2.46 0.39
N HIS A 64 -9.67 2.11 -0.89
CA HIS A 64 -8.77 1.11 -1.47
C HIS A 64 -7.68 1.78 -2.33
N ILE A 65 -8.09 2.76 -3.14
CA ILE A 65 -7.25 3.32 -4.19
C ILE A 65 -6.46 4.56 -3.79
N CYS A 66 -7.01 5.42 -2.92
CA CYS A 66 -6.35 6.68 -2.58
C CYS A 66 -5.05 6.42 -1.82
N GLY A 67 -3.97 7.03 -2.28
CA GLY A 67 -2.63 6.86 -1.75
C GLY A 67 -1.75 5.93 -2.59
N ALA A 68 -2.33 5.06 -3.42
CA ALA A 68 -1.55 4.17 -4.28
C ALA A 68 -0.70 4.95 -5.28
N GLU A 69 -1.20 6.10 -5.76
CA GLU A 69 -0.46 7.04 -6.61
C GLU A 69 0.73 7.69 -5.87
N ILE A 70 0.58 7.95 -4.57
CA ILE A 70 1.65 8.54 -3.75
C ILE A 70 2.72 7.49 -3.48
N VAL A 71 2.33 6.27 -3.09
CA VAL A 71 3.28 5.16 -2.92
C VAL A 71 4.06 4.94 -4.21
N ALA A 72 3.37 4.76 -5.34
CA ALA A 72 4.01 4.52 -6.63
C ALA A 72 5.00 5.62 -7.05
N ARG A 73 4.65 6.90 -6.85
CA ARG A 73 5.52 8.03 -7.18
C ARG A 73 6.74 8.13 -6.27
N ARG A 74 6.62 7.74 -5.00
CA ARG A 74 7.71 7.82 -4.01
C ARG A 74 8.69 6.66 -4.14
N SER A 75 8.18 5.45 -4.34
CA SER A 75 8.99 4.22 -4.40
C SER A 75 9.35 3.77 -5.82
N CYS A 76 8.77 4.40 -6.84
CA CYS A 76 8.85 3.96 -8.24
C CYS A 76 8.34 2.52 -8.44
N CYS A 77 7.38 2.08 -7.62
CA CYS A 77 6.84 0.72 -7.67
C CYS A 77 5.86 0.49 -8.81
N THR A 78 5.58 -0.78 -9.11
CA THR A 78 4.52 -1.15 -10.08
C THR A 78 3.16 -1.12 -9.38
N VAL A 79 2.15 -0.51 -10.02
CA VAL A 79 0.76 -0.60 -9.56
C VAL A 79 0.02 -1.65 -10.39
N ALA A 80 -0.47 -2.70 -9.74
CA ALA A 80 -1.31 -3.73 -10.34
C ALA A 80 -2.77 -3.45 -9.97
N ALA A 81 -3.62 -3.27 -10.98
CA ALA A 81 -5.00 -2.84 -10.79
C ALA A 81 -5.90 -3.38 -11.90
N THR A 82 -7.21 -3.44 -11.64
CA THR A 82 -8.22 -3.68 -12.69
C THR A 82 -8.28 -2.50 -13.67
N PRO A 83 -8.82 -2.68 -14.89
CA PRO A 83 -8.95 -1.58 -15.86
C PRO A 83 -9.69 -0.35 -15.30
N GLU A 84 -10.73 -0.58 -14.50
CA GLU A 84 -11.51 0.48 -13.86
C GLU A 84 -10.67 1.26 -12.84
N SER A 85 -9.96 0.56 -11.95
CA SER A 85 -9.06 1.18 -10.97
C SER A 85 -7.92 1.93 -11.66
N ALA A 86 -7.28 1.34 -12.68
CA ALA A 86 -6.23 2.00 -13.45
C ALA A 86 -6.73 3.24 -14.20
N ARG A 87 -8.00 3.27 -14.65
CA ARG A 87 -8.60 4.43 -15.32
C ARG A 87 -8.78 5.63 -14.38
N VAL A 88 -9.09 5.37 -13.11
CA VAL A 88 -9.30 6.43 -12.11
C VAL A 88 -8.01 6.85 -11.41
N LEU A 89 -7.01 5.96 -11.32
CA LEU A 89 -5.67 6.27 -10.83
C LEU A 89 -4.92 7.12 -11.88
N ARG A 90 -4.58 8.37 -11.56
CA ARG A 90 -3.88 9.31 -12.47
C ARG A 90 -2.66 9.95 -11.81
#